data_AF-A0A923CAG1-F1
#
_entry.id   AF-A0A923CAG1-F1
#
_cell.length_a   1.000
_cell.length_b   1.000
_cell.length_c   1.000
_cell.angle_alpha   90.00
_cell.angle_beta   90.00
_cell.angle_gamma   90.00
#
_symmetry.space_group_name_H-M   'P 1'
#
loop_
_entity.id
_entity.type
_entity.pdbx_description
1 polymer ?
#
loop_
_entity_poly.entity_id
_entity_poly.type
_entity_poly.pdbx_seq_one_letter_code
_entity_poly.pdbx_strand_id
1 'polypeptide(L)' 'HAVMLDRLGPTVWHDSPGSAMALLEELEETARLWLLTDRRPEPLTESQIAELRTRFNTPW' A
#
# COMPACT_ATOMS: atom_id res chain seq x y z
N HIS A 1 9.66 -0.80 -2.05
CA HIS A 1 9.42 0.28 -1.05
C HIS A 1 8.77 1.46 -1.74
N ALA A 2 8.08 2.33 -0.99
CA ALA A 2 7.40 3.50 -1.55
C ALA A 2 7.29 4.64 -0.52
N VAL A 3 7.21 5.89 -1.02
CA VAL A 3 6.78 7.06 -0.24
C VAL A 3 5.76 7.87 -1.03
N MET A 4 4.85 8.53 -0.33
CA MET A 4 3.90 9.47 -0.92
C MET A 4 4.47 10.88 -0.85
N LEU A 5 4.64 11.53 -2.01
CA LEU A 5 5.12 12.90 -2.10
C LEU A 5 3.97 13.84 -2.47
N ASP A 6 3.84 14.94 -1.73
CA ASP A 6 2.77 15.90 -1.99
C ASP A 6 2.86 16.43 -3.43
N ARG A 7 1.72 16.43 -4.12
CA ARG A 7 1.55 16.84 -5.53
C ARG A 7 2.30 16.02 -6.60
N LEU A 8 3.14 15.06 -6.21
CA LEU A 8 3.87 14.18 -7.12
C LEU A 8 3.32 12.75 -7.11
N GLY A 9 2.74 12.32 -5.98
CA GLY A 9 2.16 10.98 -5.83
C GLY A 9 3.15 9.95 -5.31
N PRO A 10 2.86 8.64 -5.49
CA PRO A 10 3.71 7.56 -5.01
C PRO A 10 5.03 7.52 -5.77
N THR A 11 6.14 7.56 -5.05
CA THR A 11 7.48 7.25 -5.57
C THR A 11 7.87 5.88 -5.08
N VAL A 12 8.10 4.95 -6.01
CA VAL A 12 8.45 3.54 -5.74
C VAL A 12 9.89 3.22 -6.11
N TRP A 13 10.52 2.33 -5.35
CA TRP A 13 11.82 1.75 -5.70
C TRP A 13 11.91 0.29 -5.26
N HIS A 14 12.65 -0.48 -6.05
CA HIS A 14 12.91 -1.89 -5.83
C HIS A 14 14.24 -2.30 -6.46
N ASP A 15 14.66 -3.56 -6.26
CA ASP A 15 15.83 -4.18 -6.89
C ASP A 15 15.77 -4.26 -8.43
N SER A 16 14.57 -4.18 -9.01
CA SER A 16 14.35 -4.22 -10.45
C SER A 16 13.19 -3.30 -10.86
N PRO A 17 13.17 -2.82 -12.13
CA PRO A 17 12.05 -2.04 -12.64
C PRO A 17 10.72 -2.80 -12.60
N GLY A 18 10.72 -4.10 -12.92
CA GLY A 18 9.51 -4.92 -12.91
C GLY A 18 8.87 -5.00 -11.52
N SER A 19 9.67 -5.26 -10.50
CA SER A 19 9.19 -5.30 -9.11
C SER A 19 8.70 -3.93 -8.63
N ALA A 20 9.34 -2.83 -9.07
CA ALA A 20 8.90 -1.47 -8.76
C ALA A 20 7.54 -1.14 -9.41
N MET A 21 7.36 -1.54 -10.67
CA MET A 21 6.09 -1.33 -11.39
C MET A 21 4.95 -2.15 -10.78
N ALA A 22 5.19 -3.42 -10.42
CA ALA A 22 4.19 -4.25 -9.75
C ALA A 22 3.75 -3.62 -8.42
N LEU A 23 4.69 -3.09 -7.62
CA LEU A 23 4.35 -2.38 -6.38
C LEU A 23 3.56 -1.08 -6.67
N LEU A 24 3.89 -0.35 -7.73
CA LEU A 24 3.15 0.85 -8.12
C LEU A 24 1.70 0.52 -8.49
N GLU A 25 1.49 -0.55 -9.26
CA GLU A 25 0.14 -1.01 -9.66
C GLU A 25 -0.74 -1.33 -8.44
N GLU A 26 -0.19 -2.05 -7.46
CA GLU A 26 -0.90 -2.37 -6.20
C GLU A 26 -1.27 -1.11 -5.39
N LEU A 27 -0.39 -0.10 -5.38
CA LEU A 27 -0.66 1.18 -4.71
C LEU A 27 -1.76 1.96 -5.42
N GLU A 28 -1.76 1.99 -6.75
CA GLU A 28 -2.80 2.66 -7.55
C GLU A 28 -4.17 1.96 -7.40
N GLU A 29 -4.18 0.62 -7.35
CA GLU A 29 -5.38 -0.15 -7.06
C GLU A 29 -5.95 0.19 -5.68
N THR A 30 -5.09 0.22 -4.66
CA THR A 30 -5.48 0.58 -3.29
C THR A 30 -6.03 2.01 -3.22
N ALA A 31 -5.39 2.96 -3.91
CA ALA A 31 -5.85 4.34 -4.00
C ALA A 31 -7.22 4.44 -4.69
N ARG A 32 -7.43 3.66 -5.76
CA ARG A 32 -8.74 3.56 -6.43
C ARG A 32 -9.81 3.05 -5.48
N LEU A 33 -9.55 1.96 -4.75
CA LEU A 33 -10.49 1.41 -3.77
C LEU A 33 -10.82 2.45 -2.67
N TRP A 34 -9.83 3.18 -2.18
CA TRP A 34 -10.04 4.26 -1.19
C TRP A 34 -10.91 5.40 -1.73
N LEU A 35 -10.77 5.76 -3.00
CA LEU A 35 -11.63 6.76 -3.63
C LEU A 35 -13.08 6.25 -3.78
N LEU A 36 -13.27 4.96 -4.08
CA LEU A 36 -14.59 4.34 -4.21
C LEU A 36 -15.35 4.27 -2.87
N THR A 37 -14.65 4.31 -1.73
CA THR A 37 -15.27 4.36 -0.39
C THR A 37 -15.52 5.78 0.13
N ASP A 38 -15.58 6.77 -0.78
CA ASP A 38 -15.64 8.20 -0.44
C ASP A 38 -14.56 8.60 0.59
N ARG A 39 -13.36 8.02 0.44
CA ARG A 39 -12.20 8.32 1.28
C ARG A 39 -12.39 7.96 2.76
N ARG A 40 -13.34 7.08 3.07
CA ARG A 40 -13.70 6.69 4.44
C ARG A 40 -13.84 5.17 4.58
N PRO A 41 -12.80 4.38 4.26
CA PRO A 41 -12.83 2.96 4.59
C PRO A 41 -12.80 2.77 6.11
N GLU A 42 -13.41 1.69 6.60
CA GLU A 42 -13.21 1.25 7.97
C GLU A 42 -11.75 0.80 8.16
N PRO A 43 -11.00 1.38 9.11
CA PRO A 43 -9.62 0.97 9.36
C PRO A 43 -9.55 -0.48 9.86
N LEU A 44 -8.47 -1.17 9.53
CA LEU A 44 -8.17 -2.46 10.15
C LEU A 44 -7.95 -2.29 11.65
N THR A 45 -8.48 -3.23 12.43
CA THR A 45 -8.22 -3.30 13.86
C THR A 45 -6.78 -3.76 14.13
N GLU A 46 -6.26 -3.47 15.32
CA GLU A 46 -4.95 -3.97 15.75
C GLU A 46 -4.82 -5.50 15.67
N SER A 47 -5.91 -6.24 15.94
CA SER A 47 -5.92 -7.69 15.83
C SER A 47 -5.79 -8.17 14.38
N GLN A 48 -6.44 -7.48 13.44
CA GLN A 48 -6.32 -7.78 12.01
C GLN A 48 -4.91 -7.44 11.50
N ILE A 49 -4.32 -6.33 11.95
CA ILE A 49 -2.95 -5.95 11.61
C ILE A 49 -1.95 -6.98 12.15
N ALA A 50 -2.12 -7.46 13.39
CA ALA A 50 -1.26 -8.49 13.97
C ALA A 50 -1.31 -9.82 13.19
N GLU A 51 -2.48 -10.20 12.68
CA GLU A 51 -2.63 -11.37 11.80
C GLU A 51 -1.83 -11.19 10.50
N LEU A 52 -1.92 -10.02 9.87
CA LEU A 52 -1.20 -9.72 8.62
C LEU A 52 0.33 -9.76 8.84
N ARG A 53 0.83 -9.15 9.91
CA ARG A 53 2.27 -9.19 10.27
C ARG A 53 2.78 -10.62 10.38
N THR A 54 2.01 -11.48 11.06
CA THR A 54 2.34 -12.90 11.23
C THR A 54 2.32 -13.64 9.89
N ARG A 55 1.26 -13.46 9.10
CA ARG A 55 1.05 -14.16 7.83
C ARG A 55 2.10 -13.79 6.77
N PHE A 56 2.47 -12.53 6.68
CA PHE A 56 3.38 -12.02 5.67
C PHE A 56 4.84 -11.90 6.18
N ASN A 57 5.10 -12.26 7.45
CA ASN A 57 6.40 -12.12 8.10
C ASN A 57 6.98 -10.70 7.96
N THR A 58 6.15 -9.71 8.27
CA THR A 58 6.45 -8.30 8.02
C THR A 58 6.56 -7.49 9.31
N PRO A 59 7.63 -6.69 9.48
CA PRO A 59 7.93 -6.02 10.75
C PRO A 59 7.20 -4.68 10.96
N TRP A 60 6.37 -4.26 10.00
CA TRP A 60 5.72 -2.94 9.99
C TRP A 60 4.34 -2.96 10.63
#